data_AF-A0A5S4SVJ8-F1
#
_entry.id   AF-A0A5S4SVJ8-F1
#
_cell.length_a   1.000
_cell.length_b   1.000
_cell.length_c   1.000
_cell.angle_alpha   90.00
_cell.angle_beta   90.00
_cell.angle_gamma   90.00
#
_symmetry.space_group_name_H-M   'P 1'
#
loop_
_entity.id
_entity.type
_entity.pdbx_description
1 polymer ?
#
loop_
_entity_poly.entity_id
_entity_poly.type
_entity_poly.pdbx_seq_one_letter_code
_entity_poly.pdbx_strand_id
1 'polypeptide(L)' 'MLDYYVFESLQEVRSMTEGWLHRYNHPRPHESPGRIPPVAYRVKRFPNLCF' A
#
# COMPACT_ATOMS: atom_id res chain seq x y z
N MET A 1 -3.59 -15.10 14.53
CA MET A 1 -4.32 -14.34 15.58
C MET A 1 -4.64 -12.99 14.98
N LEU A 2 -5.89 -12.53 15.06
CA LEU A 2 -6.31 -11.22 14.56
C LEU A 2 -6.64 -10.36 15.78
N ASP A 3 -6.03 -9.18 15.89
CA ASP A 3 -6.31 -8.26 16.98
C ASP A 3 -7.52 -7.39 16.62
N TYR A 4 -8.45 -7.23 17.56
CA TYR A 4 -9.55 -6.28 17.43
C TYR A 4 -9.05 -4.89 17.85
N TYR A 5 -9.33 -3.88 17.03
CA TYR A 5 -8.94 -2.50 17.29
C TYR A 5 -10.15 -1.57 17.09
N VAL A 6 -10.47 -0.78 18.12
CA VAL A 6 -11.51 0.26 18.06
C VAL A 6 -10.83 1.59 17.82
N PHE A 7 -11.25 2.30 16.77
CA PHE A 7 -10.76 3.65 16.49
C PHE A 7 -11.49 4.66 17.36
N GLU A 8 -10.75 5.60 17.94
CA GLU A 8 -11.25 6.71 18.74
C GLU A 8 -11.69 7.89 17.88
N SER A 9 -11.22 7.99 16.63
CA SER A 9 -11.62 9.06 15.71
C SER A 9 -11.43 8.72 14.23
N LEU A 10 -12.09 9.51 13.36
CA LEU A 10 -11.85 9.43 11.91
C LEU A 10 -10.43 9.84 11.52
N GLN A 11 -9.79 10.72 12.30
CA GLN A 11 -8.42 11.15 12.02
C GLN A 11 -7.43 10.01 12.23
N GLU A 12 -7.61 9.24 13.30
CA GLU A 12 -6.77 8.08 13.62
C GLU A 12 -6.81 7.02 12.50
N VAL A 13 -8.01 6.60 12.08
CA VAL A 13 -8.14 5.60 11.02
C VAL A 13 -7.54 6.10 9.70
N ARG A 14 -7.66 7.40 9.38
CA ARG A 14 -7.03 8.00 8.19
C ARG A 14 -5.51 7.91 8.25
N SER A 15 -4.90 8.35 9.34
CA SER A 15 -3.44 8.30 9.52
C SER A 15 -2.91 6.86 9.48
N MET A 16 -3.59 5.91 10.12
CA MET A 16 -3.23 4.49 10.04
C MET A 16 -3.35 3.94 8.61
N THR A 17 -4.44 4.30 7.92
CA THR A 17 -4.69 3.87 6.53
C THR A 17 -3.66 4.43 5.57
N GLU A 18 -3.24 5.70 5.71
CA GLU A 18 -2.17 6.29 4.91
C GLU A 18 -0.84 5.54 5.10
N GLY A 19 -0.47 5.25 6.34
CA GLY A 19 0.72 4.45 6.64
C GLY A 19 0.64 3.04 6.05
N TRP A 20 -0.53 2.41 6.12
CA TRP A 20 -0.76 1.09 5.52
C TRP A 20 -0.68 1.14 3.99
N LEU A 21 -1.33 2.11 3.35
CA LEU A 21 -1.32 2.32 1.89
C LEU A 21 0.10 2.52 1.38
N HIS A 22 0.89 3.36 2.07
CA HIS A 22 2.28 3.56 1.72
C HIS A 22 3.06 2.24 1.76
N ARG A 23 2.95 1.48 2.86
CA ARG A 23 3.63 0.18 3.03
C ARG A 23 3.18 -0.86 2.00
N TYR A 24 1.91 -0.89 1.67
CA TYR A 24 1.37 -1.85 0.69
C TYR A 24 1.86 -1.52 -0.73
N ASN A 25 1.90 -0.24 -1.09
CA ASN A 25 2.21 0.20 -2.45
C ASN A 25 3.70 0.36 -2.75
N HIS A 26 4.55 0.62 -1.75
CA HIS A 26 5.96 0.97 -1.97
C HIS A 26 6.96 -0.10 -1.49
N PRO A 27 7.02 -0.52 -0.21
CA PRO A 27 8.02 -1.48 0.24
C PRO A 27 7.58 -2.94 0.19
N ARG A 28 6.28 -3.27 0.21
CA ARG A 28 5.84 -4.68 0.25
C ARG A 28 5.94 -5.32 -1.14
N PRO A 29 6.78 -6.36 -1.32
CA PRO A 29 6.77 -7.16 -2.53
C PRO A 29 5.55 -8.09 -2.52
N HIS A 30 4.83 -8.17 -3.64
CA HIS A 30 3.70 -9.09 -3.78
C HIS A 30 4.07 -10.21 -4.75
N GLU A 31 3.60 -11.43 -4.50
CA GLU A 31 3.96 -12.59 -5.32
C GLU A 31 3.40 -12.49 -6.74
N SER A 32 2.15 -12.04 -6.90
CA SER A 32 1.47 -11.94 -8.19
C SER A 32 2.20 -11.04 -9.23
N PRO A 33 2.69 -9.83 -8.89
CA PRO A 33 3.49 -9.03 -9.82
C PRO A 33 4.95 -9.47 -9.95
N GLY A 34 5.32 -10.69 -9.55
CA GLY A 34 6.70 -11.19 -9.68
C GLY A 34 7.62 -10.67 -8.57
N ARG A 35 7.09 -10.60 -7.34
CA ARG A 35 7.81 -10.17 -6.12
C ARG A 35 8.29 -8.71 -6.16
N ILE A 36 7.58 -7.83 -6.88
CA ILE A 36 7.82 -6.39 -6.82
C ILE A 36 6.63 -5.64 -6.21
N PRO A 37 6.84 -4.45 -5.61
CA PRO A 37 5.76 -3.63 -5.12
C PRO A 37 4.86 -3.09 -6.23
N PRO A 38 3.59 -2.72 -5.95
CA PRO A 38 2.62 -2.28 -6.95
C PRO A 38 3.07 -1.03 -7.71
N VAL A 39 3.73 -0.08 -7.03
CA VAL A 39 4.29 1.12 -7.69
C VAL A 39 5.37 0.74 -8.71
N ALA A 40 6.30 -0.14 -8.32
CA ALA A 40 7.36 -0.61 -9.21
C ALA A 40 6.77 -1.39 -10.40
N TYR A 41 5.73 -2.20 -10.15
CA TYR A 41 4.99 -2.89 -11.21
C TYR A 41 4.35 -1.91 -12.20
N ARG A 42 3.70 -0.86 -11.70
CA ARG A 42 3.07 0.17 -12.53
C ARG A 42 4.10 0.86 -13.42
N VAL A 43 5.23 1.28 -12.86
CA VAL A 43 6.34 1.91 -13.62
C VAL A 43 6.88 0.95 -14.69
N LYS A 44 7.09 -0.33 -14.33
CA LYS A 44 7.59 -1.34 -15.26
C LYS A 44 6.62 -1.62 -16.41
N ARG A 45 5.31 -1.69 -16.14
CA ARG A 45 4.28 -2.05 -17.13
C ARG A 45 3.79 -0.87 -17.95
N PHE A 46 3.85 0.34 -17.40
CA PHE A 46 3.32 1.56 -17.99
C PHE A 46 4.31 2.73 -17.82
N PRO A 47 5.50 2.66 -18.44
CA PRO A 47 6.56 3.66 -18.23
C PRO A 47 6.18 5.07 -18.71
N ASN A 48 5.18 5.19 -19.58
CA ASN A 48 4.73 6.46 -20.17
C ASN A 48 3.47 7.05 -19.50
N LEU A 49 2.91 6.37 -18.47
CA LEU A 49 1.87 6.96 -17.63
C LEU A 49 2.53 7.71 -16.48
N CYS A 50 2.92 8.96 -16.75
CA CYS A 50 3.25 9.94 -15.72
C CYS A 50 1.96 10.68 -15.32
N PHE A 51 1.58 10.61 -14.04
CA PHE A 51 0.61 11.51 -13.42
C PHE A 51 1.32 12.29 -12.31
#